data_AF-X0UYQ4-F1
#
_entry.id   AF-X0UYQ4-F1
#
_cell.length_a   1.000
_cell.length_b   1.000
_cell.length_c   1.000
_cell.angle_alpha   90.00
_cell.angle_beta   90.00
_cell.angle_gamma   90.00
#
_symmetry.space_group_name_H-M   'P 1'
#
loop_
_entity.id
_entity.type
_entity.pdbx_description
1 polymer ?
#
loop_
_entity_poly.entity_id
_entity_poly.type
_entity_poly.pdbx_seq_one_letter_code
_entity_poly.pdbx_strand_id
1 'polypeptide(L)'
;MTTKIEWASESWNPITGCTPISEGCANCYAKKMAQRLKGRFGYPEDEPFRVTFHPDKLDQPLKWRKPRHIFVVSMGDLFHPGILWSDNQEIWEIMAKCPQHTFMILTKRVERMRIFLTEDLNYKLPLPLPNVYLGVTAENQQRADERIPILLQIPAAKRFVSIEPMLGPVDLTNYLPNDGA
;
A
#
# COMPACT_ATOMS: atom_id res chain seq x y z
N MET A 1 17.03 1.88 2.85
CA MET A 1 17.34 3.11 3.62
C MET A 1 16.31 3.14 4.72
N THR A 2 16.73 3.07 5.97
CA THR A 2 15.82 3.02 7.12
C THR A 2 14.79 4.13 7.02
N THR A 3 13.51 3.77 7.16
CA THR A 3 12.42 4.72 7.03
C THR A 3 12.20 5.47 8.34
N LYS A 4 11.66 6.69 8.26
CA LYS A 4 11.21 7.46 9.43
C LYS A 4 9.78 7.11 9.85
N ILE A 5 9.15 6.16 9.15
CA ILE A 5 7.81 5.66 9.46
C ILE A 5 7.94 4.72 10.64
N GLU A 6 7.46 5.13 11.81
CA GLU A 6 7.80 4.51 13.11
C GLU A 6 7.45 3.01 13.21
N TRP A 7 6.44 2.56 12.48
CA TRP A 7 5.97 1.17 12.48
C TRP A 7 6.62 0.30 11.39
N ALA A 8 7.52 0.86 10.57
CA ALA A 8 8.24 0.15 9.52
C ALA A 8 9.76 0.30 9.68
N SER A 9 10.49 -0.77 9.42
CA SER A 9 11.97 -0.75 9.44
C SER A 9 12.56 -0.24 8.11
N GLU A 10 11.87 -0.49 7.00
CA GLU A 10 12.25 -0.05 5.66
C GLU A 10 11.00 0.32 4.86
N SER A 11 11.20 1.08 3.78
CA SER A 11 10.19 1.24 2.74
C SER A 11 10.71 0.67 1.43
N TRP A 12 9.86 -0.07 0.73
CA TRP A 12 10.15 -0.61 -0.59
C TRP A 12 9.22 0.05 -1.60
N ASN A 13 9.78 0.77 -2.56
CA ASN A 13 9.03 1.62 -3.50
C ASN A 13 9.27 1.18 -4.96
N PRO A 14 8.73 0.00 -5.37
CA PRO A 14 8.72 -0.39 -6.78
C PRO A 14 7.76 0.48 -7.62
N ILE A 15 6.90 1.26 -6.96
CA ILE A 15 6.03 2.27 -7.58
C ILE A 15 6.25 3.60 -6.86
N THR A 16 6.22 4.69 -7.61
CA THR A 16 6.15 6.06 -7.08
C THR A 16 5.10 6.86 -7.81
N GLY A 17 4.61 7.93 -7.20
CA GLY A 17 3.62 8.80 -7.79
C GLY A 17 2.20 8.29 -7.58
N CYS A 18 1.24 9.21 -7.61
CA CYS A 18 -0.17 8.92 -7.41
C CYS A 18 -1.03 10.10 -7.91
N THR A 19 -2.33 9.87 -8.05
CA THR A 19 -3.33 10.94 -8.23
C THR A 19 -4.22 11.06 -6.97
N PRO A 20 -4.62 12.28 -6.57
CA PRO A 20 -5.55 12.48 -5.45
C PRO A 20 -6.88 11.75 -5.65
N ILE A 21 -7.42 11.16 -4.58
CA ILE A 21 -8.74 10.48 -4.59
C ILE A 21 -9.65 10.86 -3.41
N SER A 22 -9.11 11.58 -2.42
CA SER A 22 -9.84 12.02 -1.24
C SER A 22 -9.26 13.32 -0.68
N GLU A 23 -9.98 13.93 0.25
CA GLU A 23 -9.56 15.06 1.07
C GLU A 23 -8.21 14.83 1.79
N GLY A 24 -7.88 13.58 2.12
CA GLY A 24 -6.58 13.19 2.70
C GLY A 24 -5.38 13.51 1.80
N CYS A 25 -5.60 13.65 0.51
CA CYS A 25 -4.54 13.92 -0.45
C CYS A 25 -4.12 15.40 -0.51
N ALA A 26 -4.90 16.32 0.08
CA ALA A 26 -4.67 17.77 -0.01
C ALA A 26 -3.26 18.18 0.47
N ASN A 27 -2.72 17.49 1.49
CA ASN A 27 -1.40 17.77 2.07
C ASN A 27 -0.39 16.61 1.92
N CYS A 28 -0.55 15.78 0.88
CA CYS A 28 0.24 14.57 0.66
C CYS A 28 1.76 14.80 0.78
N TYR A 29 2.39 14.11 1.75
CA TYR A 29 3.84 14.20 1.97
C TYR A 29 4.64 13.64 0.79
N ALA A 30 4.17 12.55 0.18
CA ALA A 30 4.85 11.91 -0.95
C ALA A 30 4.92 12.85 -2.15
N LYS A 31 3.84 13.60 -2.43
CA LYS A 31 3.82 14.63 -3.48
C LYS A 31 4.83 15.75 -3.19
N LYS A 32 4.87 16.27 -1.95
CA LYS A 32 5.83 17.29 -1.54
C LYS A 32 7.28 16.80 -1.66
N MET A 33 7.53 15.55 -1.26
CA MET A 33 8.86 14.93 -1.34
C MET A 33 9.28 14.70 -2.80
N ALA A 34 8.39 14.20 -3.65
CA ALA A 34 8.68 14.03 -5.07
C ALA A 34 9.04 15.37 -5.74
N GLN A 35 8.31 16.44 -5.43
CA GLN A 35 8.64 17.79 -5.90
C GLN A 35 10.03 18.26 -5.44
N ARG A 36 10.38 18.00 -4.17
CA ARG A 36 11.73 18.30 -3.64
C ARG A 36 12.83 17.50 -4.37
N LEU A 37 12.53 16.27 -4.79
CA LEU A 37 13.48 15.34 -5.39
C LEU A 37 13.40 15.28 -6.92
N LYS A 38 12.75 16.25 -7.59
CA LYS A 38 12.66 16.26 -9.07
C LYS A 38 14.02 16.04 -9.74
N GLY A 39 14.00 15.21 -10.78
CA GLY A 39 15.19 14.82 -11.56
C GLY A 39 16.18 13.90 -10.82
N ARG A 40 15.84 13.41 -9.62
CA ARG A 40 16.75 12.64 -8.75
C ARG A 40 16.06 11.39 -8.21
N PHE A 41 16.83 10.36 -7.86
CA PHE A 41 16.35 9.13 -7.18
C PHE A 41 15.16 8.41 -7.89
N GLY A 42 15.02 8.60 -9.20
CA GLY A 42 13.95 8.05 -10.01
C GLY A 42 12.68 8.92 -10.12
N TYR A 43 12.67 10.14 -9.57
CA TYR A 43 11.56 11.09 -9.78
C TYR A 43 11.79 11.89 -11.08
N PRO A 44 10.79 11.97 -11.99
CA PRO A 44 10.90 12.78 -13.21
C PRO A 44 11.16 14.27 -12.92
N GLU A 45 11.74 14.98 -13.89
CA GLU A 45 12.01 16.43 -13.77
C GLU A 45 10.75 17.26 -14.08
N ASP A 46 9.97 16.84 -15.05
CA ASP A 46 8.75 17.48 -15.58
C ASP A 46 7.54 17.25 -14.67
N GLU A 47 7.23 15.99 -14.40
CA GLU A 47 6.11 15.56 -13.57
C GLU A 47 6.62 14.65 -12.44
N PRO A 48 7.22 15.23 -11.38
CA PRO A 48 7.93 14.44 -10.37
C PRO A 48 7.06 13.43 -9.62
N PHE A 49 5.74 13.65 -9.58
CA PHE A 49 4.78 12.75 -8.93
C PHE A 49 3.94 11.92 -9.91
N ARG A 50 4.37 11.84 -11.18
CA ARG A 50 3.80 10.93 -12.17
C ARG A 50 3.94 9.49 -11.70
N VAL A 51 2.85 8.73 -11.87
CA VAL A 51 2.81 7.31 -11.53
C VAL A 51 3.84 6.58 -12.39
N THR A 52 4.80 5.95 -11.73
CA THR A 52 5.96 5.34 -12.36
C THR A 52 6.24 4.01 -11.68
N PHE A 53 6.32 2.94 -12.47
CA PHE A 53 6.83 1.64 -12.05
C PHE A 53 8.36 1.62 -12.20
N HIS A 54 9.06 1.01 -11.24
CA HIS A 54 10.51 0.95 -11.14
C HIS A 54 10.98 -0.52 -11.10
N PRO A 55 11.10 -1.19 -12.27
CA PRO A 55 11.56 -2.58 -12.33
C PRO A 55 12.92 -2.80 -11.67
N ASP A 56 13.80 -1.79 -11.74
CA ASP A 56 15.13 -1.78 -11.11
C ASP A 56 15.10 -1.87 -9.58
N LYS A 57 13.93 -1.65 -8.96
CA LYS A 57 13.73 -1.72 -7.51
C LYS A 57 13.03 -3.00 -7.06
N LEU A 58 12.56 -3.86 -7.97
CA LEU A 58 11.78 -5.06 -7.61
C LEU A 58 12.55 -6.01 -6.69
N ASP A 59 13.84 -6.21 -6.96
CA ASP A 59 14.66 -7.21 -6.27
C ASP A 59 15.15 -6.77 -4.87
N GLN A 60 14.81 -5.55 -4.42
CA GLN A 60 15.32 -5.01 -3.16
C GLN A 60 15.01 -5.91 -1.94
N PRO A 61 13.79 -6.46 -1.76
CA PRO A 61 13.51 -7.34 -0.64
C PRO A 61 14.34 -8.64 -0.66
N LEU A 62 14.66 -9.17 -1.84
CA LEU A 62 15.49 -10.38 -1.98
C LEU A 62 16.91 -10.19 -1.42
N LYS A 63 17.39 -8.94 -1.38
CA LYS A 63 18.74 -8.59 -0.88
C LYS A 63 18.78 -8.49 0.65
N TRP A 64 17.63 -8.46 1.33
CA TRP A 64 17.57 -8.28 2.78
C TRP A 64 17.53 -9.62 3.52
N ARG A 65 18.62 -9.93 4.23
CA ARG A 65 18.76 -11.20 4.95
C ARG A 65 18.03 -11.25 6.30
N LYS A 66 18.01 -10.14 7.05
CA LYS A 66 17.37 -10.08 8.36
C LYS A 66 15.87 -9.82 8.22
N PRO A 67 15.00 -10.38 9.08
CA PRO A 67 13.58 -10.03 9.13
C PRO A 67 13.37 -8.52 9.23
N ARG A 68 12.35 -8.04 8.53
CA ARG A 68 12.03 -6.61 8.39
C ARG A 68 10.51 -6.44 8.34
N HIS A 69 10.04 -5.34 8.90
CA HIS A 69 8.72 -4.80 8.61
C HIS A 69 8.87 -3.76 7.49
N ILE A 70 8.24 -4.01 6.35
CA ILE A 70 8.45 -3.27 5.11
C ILE A 70 7.15 -2.57 4.75
N PHE A 71 7.17 -1.25 4.64
CA PHE A 71 6.06 -0.52 4.05
C PHE A 71 6.19 -0.51 2.52
N VAL A 72 5.21 -1.10 1.84
CA VAL A 72 5.19 -1.26 0.39
C VAL A 72 4.55 -0.01 -0.24
N VAL A 73 5.30 0.65 -1.11
CA VAL A 73 4.87 1.85 -1.85
C VAL A 73 4.50 3.01 -0.90
N SER A 74 5.47 3.47 -0.10
CA SER A 74 5.32 4.68 0.71
C SER A 74 5.18 5.95 -0.13
N MET A 75 5.69 5.95 -1.35
CA MET A 75 5.76 7.11 -2.24
C MET A 75 4.72 7.12 -3.36
N GLY A 76 3.64 6.33 -3.24
CA GLY A 76 2.60 6.18 -4.26
C GLY A 76 1.36 5.43 -3.75
N ASP A 77 0.70 4.70 -4.64
CA ASP A 77 -0.35 3.74 -4.30
C ASP A 77 -0.22 2.51 -5.21
N LEU A 78 -0.06 1.32 -4.63
CA LEU A 78 0.14 0.06 -5.35
C LEU A 78 -1.01 -0.24 -6.32
N PHE A 79 -2.24 0.16 -5.96
CA PHE A 79 -3.44 -0.11 -6.74
C PHE A 79 -3.89 1.10 -7.57
N HIS A 80 -2.98 2.01 -7.92
CA HIS A 80 -3.31 3.12 -8.82
C HIS A 80 -3.78 2.60 -10.21
N PRO A 81 -4.78 3.24 -10.87
CA PRO A 81 -5.26 2.82 -12.19
C PRO A 81 -4.22 2.81 -13.30
N GLY A 82 -3.19 3.64 -13.18
CA GLY A 82 -2.04 3.70 -14.08
C GLY A 82 -0.98 2.61 -13.85
N ILE A 83 -1.21 1.66 -12.94
CA ILE A 83 -0.34 0.49 -12.73
C ILE A 83 -1.03 -0.74 -13.31
N LEU A 84 -0.28 -1.50 -14.11
CA LEU A 84 -0.80 -2.72 -14.74
C LEU A 84 -0.98 -3.82 -13.69
N TRP A 85 -1.88 -4.76 -13.97
CA TRP A 85 -2.03 -5.93 -13.11
C TRP A 85 -0.78 -6.83 -13.13
N SER A 86 -0.06 -6.90 -14.26
CA SER A 86 1.22 -7.58 -14.37
C SER A 86 2.28 -7.00 -13.42
N ASP A 87 2.35 -5.67 -13.30
CA ASP A 87 3.31 -5.01 -12.41
C ASP A 87 2.98 -5.33 -10.94
N ASN A 88 1.68 -5.32 -10.60
CA ASN A 88 1.21 -5.76 -9.28
C ASN A 88 1.56 -7.22 -9.00
N GLN A 89 1.41 -8.10 -9.98
CA GLN A 89 1.79 -9.51 -9.86
C GLN A 89 3.29 -9.66 -9.59
N GLU A 90 4.16 -8.98 -10.34
CA GLU A 90 5.61 -9.04 -10.13
C GLU A 90 6.00 -8.63 -8.70
N ILE A 91 5.39 -7.55 -8.19
CA ILE A 91 5.58 -7.09 -6.81
C ILE A 91 5.12 -8.16 -5.81
N TRP A 92 3.97 -8.79 -6.07
CA TRP A 92 3.43 -9.84 -5.19
C TRP A 92 4.29 -11.10 -5.17
N GLU A 93 4.86 -11.49 -6.30
CA GLU A 93 5.78 -12.63 -6.39
C GLU A 93 7.05 -12.42 -5.57
N ILE A 94 7.57 -11.19 -5.51
CA ILE A 94 8.70 -10.86 -4.64
C ILE A 94 8.30 -11.02 -3.17
N MET A 95 7.12 -10.54 -2.77
CA MET A 95 6.64 -10.71 -1.38
C MET A 95 6.50 -12.19 -1.00
N ALA A 96 6.02 -13.03 -1.93
CA ALA A 96 5.91 -14.47 -1.75
C ALA A 96 7.28 -15.16 -1.61
N LYS A 97 8.30 -14.68 -2.34
CA LYS A 97 9.69 -15.19 -2.27
C LYS A 97 10.44 -14.73 -1.01
N CYS A 98 9.87 -13.82 -0.22
CA CYS A 98 10.50 -13.26 0.97
C CYS A 98 9.68 -13.54 2.26
N PRO A 99 9.45 -14.81 2.64
CA PRO A 99 8.63 -15.15 3.81
C PRO A 99 9.22 -14.68 5.14
N GLN A 100 10.52 -14.36 5.18
CA GLN A 100 11.19 -13.81 6.37
C GLN A 100 10.82 -12.34 6.67
N HIS A 101 10.16 -11.64 5.75
CA HIS A 101 9.74 -10.25 5.92
C HIS A 101 8.24 -10.13 6.09
N THR A 102 7.81 -9.14 6.85
CA THR A 102 6.42 -8.71 6.90
C THR A 102 6.23 -7.49 6.01
N PHE A 103 5.35 -7.60 5.02
CA PHE A 103 5.00 -6.52 4.11
C PHE A 103 3.68 -5.88 4.53
N MET A 104 3.65 -4.57 4.62
CA MET A 104 2.45 -3.80 4.91
C MET A 104 2.07 -3.00 3.67
N ILE A 105 0.84 -3.17 3.20
CA ILE A 105 0.27 -2.44 2.07
C ILE A 105 -0.85 -1.56 2.60
N LEU A 106 -0.82 -0.29 2.23
CA LEU A 106 -1.85 0.68 2.57
C LEU A 106 -2.35 1.34 1.30
N THR A 107 -3.67 1.40 1.09
CA THR A 107 -4.25 2.02 -0.11
C THR A 107 -5.51 2.83 0.22
N LYS A 108 -5.81 3.81 -0.62
CA LYS A 108 -7.13 4.48 -0.67
C LYS A 108 -8.04 3.88 -1.74
N ARG A 109 -7.54 2.93 -2.53
CA ARG A 109 -8.16 2.35 -3.72
C ARG A 109 -8.59 0.91 -3.47
N VAL A 110 -9.29 0.69 -2.36
CA VAL A 110 -9.66 -0.64 -1.85
C VAL A 110 -10.42 -1.50 -2.87
N GLU A 111 -11.24 -0.90 -3.75
CA GLU A 111 -11.92 -1.66 -4.82
C GLU A 111 -10.95 -2.28 -5.82
N ARG A 112 -9.87 -1.57 -6.18
CA ARG A 112 -8.84 -2.13 -7.07
C ARG A 112 -8.01 -3.21 -6.37
N MET A 113 -7.78 -3.05 -5.07
CA MET A 113 -7.18 -4.12 -4.25
C MET A 113 -8.09 -5.36 -4.21
N ARG A 114 -9.42 -5.18 -4.05
CA ARG A 114 -10.39 -6.28 -4.08
C ARG A 114 -10.34 -7.01 -5.42
N ILE A 115 -10.51 -6.28 -6.54
CA ILE A 115 -10.45 -6.84 -7.90
C ILE A 115 -9.17 -7.67 -8.08
N PHE A 116 -8.02 -7.11 -7.75
CA PHE A 116 -6.73 -7.80 -7.92
C PHE A 116 -6.61 -9.11 -7.12
N LEU A 117 -7.21 -9.16 -5.92
CA LEU A 117 -7.02 -10.28 -4.98
C LEU A 117 -8.14 -11.30 -4.99
N THR A 118 -9.32 -10.97 -5.53
CA THR A 118 -10.50 -11.85 -5.48
C THR A 118 -11.01 -12.28 -6.84
N GLU A 119 -10.70 -11.55 -7.90
CA GLU A 119 -11.15 -11.89 -9.26
C GLU A 119 -10.12 -12.78 -9.97
N ASP A 120 -10.60 -13.68 -10.83
CA ASP A 120 -9.73 -14.54 -11.62
C ASP A 120 -9.09 -13.74 -12.76
N LEU A 121 -7.94 -13.16 -12.45
CA LEU A 121 -7.11 -12.44 -13.42
C LEU A 121 -6.10 -13.36 -14.13
N ASN A 122 -6.26 -14.69 -14.05
CA ASN A 122 -5.30 -15.70 -14.53
C ASN A 122 -3.91 -15.65 -13.87
N TYR A 123 -3.78 -15.04 -12.69
CA TYR A 123 -2.54 -14.96 -11.94
C TYR A 123 -2.54 -15.97 -10.79
N LYS A 124 -1.66 -16.98 -10.84
CA LYS A 124 -1.59 -18.04 -9.81
C LYS A 124 -0.66 -17.64 -8.67
N LEU A 125 -1.19 -16.87 -7.72
CA LEU A 125 -0.52 -16.57 -6.45
C LEU A 125 -1.20 -17.32 -5.30
N PRO A 126 -0.43 -17.87 -4.32
CA PRO A 126 -1.02 -18.50 -3.14
C PRO A 126 -1.54 -17.41 -2.19
N LEU A 127 -2.76 -16.91 -2.45
CA LEU A 127 -3.43 -15.91 -1.62
C LEU A 127 -4.27 -16.57 -0.51
N PRO A 128 -4.37 -15.97 0.69
CA PRO A 128 -3.59 -14.81 1.13
C PRO A 128 -2.13 -15.21 1.46
N LEU A 129 -1.19 -14.31 1.17
CA LEU A 129 0.19 -14.50 1.63
C LEU A 129 0.26 -14.27 3.15
N PRO A 130 0.82 -15.21 3.95
CA PRO A 130 0.83 -15.13 5.41
C PRO A 130 1.65 -13.95 5.95
N ASN A 131 2.59 -13.44 5.14
CA ASN A 131 3.51 -12.38 5.48
C ASN A 131 3.12 -11.01 4.90
N VAL A 132 1.92 -10.87 4.33
CA VAL A 132 1.39 -9.62 3.77
C VAL A 132 0.18 -9.14 4.57
N TYR A 133 0.28 -7.90 5.06
CA TYR A 133 -0.77 -7.21 5.79
C TYR A 133 -1.42 -6.19 4.87
N LEU A 134 -2.75 -6.22 4.79
CA LEU A 134 -3.53 -5.34 3.93
C LEU A 134 -4.23 -4.28 4.77
N GLY A 135 -4.15 -3.03 4.35
CA GLY A 135 -4.82 -1.96 5.04
C GLY A 135 -5.39 -0.89 4.12
N VAL A 136 -6.34 -0.16 4.67
CA VAL A 136 -6.95 1.00 4.03
C VAL A 136 -6.67 2.25 4.84
N THR A 137 -6.49 3.37 4.16
CA THR A 137 -6.56 4.68 4.81
C THR A 137 -8.02 5.04 5.09
N ALA A 138 -8.32 5.61 6.25
CA ALA A 138 -9.61 6.22 6.57
C ALA A 138 -9.41 7.59 7.23
N GLU A 139 -9.60 8.67 6.50
CA GLU A 139 -9.31 10.02 6.98
C GLU A 139 -10.38 10.59 7.92
N ASN A 140 -11.59 10.05 7.86
CA ASN A 140 -12.76 10.42 8.66
C ASN A 140 -13.75 9.25 8.62
N GLN A 141 -14.86 9.36 9.36
CA GLN A 141 -15.89 8.32 9.43
C GLN A 141 -16.40 7.92 8.05
N GLN A 142 -16.70 8.88 7.16
CA GLN A 142 -17.20 8.57 5.82
C GLN A 142 -16.23 7.64 5.06
N ARG A 143 -14.92 7.93 5.09
CA ARG A 143 -13.92 7.08 4.42
C ARG A 143 -13.72 5.74 5.10
N ALA A 144 -13.91 5.65 6.41
CA ALA A 144 -13.92 4.38 7.14
C ALA A 144 -15.11 3.51 6.66
N ASP A 145 -16.31 4.10 6.64
CA ASP A 145 -17.55 3.42 6.25
C ASP A 145 -17.53 2.98 4.79
N GLU A 146 -16.88 3.76 3.90
CA GLU A 146 -16.70 3.39 2.51
C GLU A 146 -15.72 2.22 2.33
N ARG A 147 -14.59 2.20 3.06
CA ARG A 147 -13.44 1.35 2.70
C ARG A 147 -13.29 0.10 3.55
N ILE A 148 -13.64 0.16 4.83
CA ILE A 148 -13.47 -0.98 5.74
C ILE A 148 -14.37 -2.16 5.35
N PRO A 149 -15.66 -1.98 4.99
CA PRO A 149 -16.50 -3.09 4.56
C PRO A 149 -15.94 -3.85 3.35
N ILE A 150 -15.27 -3.15 2.43
CA ILE A 150 -14.63 -3.76 1.25
C ILE A 150 -13.36 -4.50 1.69
N LEU A 151 -12.54 -3.91 2.57
CA LEU A 151 -11.34 -4.57 3.12
C LEU A 151 -11.68 -5.90 3.83
N LEU A 152 -12.81 -5.96 4.55
CA LEU A 152 -13.27 -7.15 5.24
C LEU A 152 -13.64 -8.30 4.29
N GLN A 153 -14.01 -8.00 3.05
CA GLN A 153 -14.32 -9.02 2.02
C GLN A 153 -13.07 -9.64 1.37
N ILE A 154 -11.90 -9.01 1.52
CA ILE A 154 -10.66 -9.43 0.86
C ILE A 154 -9.94 -10.46 1.74
N PRO A 155 -9.58 -11.66 1.25
CA PRO A 155 -8.76 -12.61 1.99
C PRO A 155 -7.41 -11.99 2.39
N ALA A 156 -7.09 -12.00 3.67
CA ALA A 156 -5.88 -11.37 4.20
C ALA A 156 -5.36 -12.11 5.43
N ALA A 157 -4.04 -12.20 5.58
CA ALA A 157 -3.42 -12.76 6.80
C ALA A 157 -3.60 -11.82 8.00
N LYS A 158 -3.51 -10.51 7.77
CA LYS A 158 -3.88 -9.48 8.73
C LYS A 158 -4.46 -8.28 7.99
N ARG A 159 -5.46 -7.66 8.61
CA ARG A 159 -6.05 -6.40 8.16
C ARG A 159 -5.68 -5.29 9.13
N PHE A 160 -5.53 -4.07 8.62
CA PHE A 160 -5.36 -2.88 9.46
C PHE A 160 -6.02 -1.66 8.83
N VAL A 161 -6.29 -0.65 9.64
CA VAL A 161 -6.82 0.65 9.20
C VAL A 161 -5.85 1.72 9.63
N SER A 162 -5.46 2.60 8.71
CA SER A 162 -4.64 3.77 9.03
C SER A 162 -5.52 5.01 9.02
N ILE A 163 -5.70 5.65 10.18
CA ILE A 163 -6.48 6.89 10.30
C ILE A 163 -5.56 8.07 10.00
N GLU A 164 -5.30 8.33 8.70
CA GLU A 164 -4.32 9.35 8.30
C GLU A 164 -4.62 10.05 6.95
N PRO A 165 -4.43 11.38 6.86
CA PRO A 165 -4.45 12.29 8.00
C PRO A 165 -5.78 12.16 8.73
N MET A 166 -5.77 12.26 10.06
CA MET A 166 -7.00 12.30 10.85
C MET A 166 -7.68 13.66 10.61
N LEU A 167 -8.67 13.69 9.73
CA LEU A 167 -9.45 14.88 9.36
C LEU A 167 -10.75 15.00 10.16
N GLY A 168 -11.11 13.95 10.91
CA GLY A 168 -12.25 13.92 11.80
C GLY A 168 -12.25 12.67 12.68
N PRO A 169 -13.22 12.53 13.59
CA PRO A 169 -13.37 11.33 14.40
C PRO A 169 -13.68 10.11 13.52
N VAL A 170 -13.24 8.95 13.98
CA VAL A 170 -13.52 7.63 13.39
C VAL A 170 -13.86 6.67 14.52
N ASP A 171 -15.08 6.15 14.51
CA ASP A 171 -15.55 5.04 15.33
C ASP A 171 -15.42 3.74 14.54
N LEU A 172 -14.68 2.79 15.11
CA LEU A 172 -14.43 1.47 14.53
C LEU A 172 -15.25 0.36 15.18
N THR A 173 -16.07 0.68 16.17
CA THR A 173 -16.79 -0.31 17.00
C THR A 173 -17.59 -1.30 16.14
N ASN A 174 -18.24 -0.81 15.08
CA ASN A 174 -19.04 -1.65 14.17
C ASN A 174 -18.21 -2.58 13.27
N TYR A 175 -16.88 -2.43 13.24
CA TYR A 175 -15.97 -3.22 12.40
C TYR A 175 -15.08 -4.17 13.19
N LEU A 176 -15.04 -4.02 14.51
CA LEU A 176 -14.34 -4.94 15.38
C LEU A 176 -15.17 -6.23 15.49
N PRO A 177 -14.52 -7.40 15.61
CA PRO A 177 -15.24 -8.61 15.95
C PRO A 177 -16.03 -8.34 17.25
N ASN A 178 -17.28 -8.80 17.29
CA ASN A 178 -17.99 -8.95 18.55
C ASN A 178 -17.27 -10.06 19.30
N ASP A 179 -16.26 -9.68 20.07
CA ASP A 179 -15.65 -10.56 21.06
C ASP A 179 -16.75 -10.77 22.11
N GLY A 180 -17.62 -11.75 21.87
CA GLY A 180 -18.68 -12.13 22.79
C GLY A 180 -18.07 -12.29 24.18
N ALA A 181 -18.51 -11.44 25.10
CA ALA A 181 -18.40 -11.72 26.52
C ALA A 181 -19.15 -13.02 26.85
#